data_AF-A0A9E7CZV1-F1
#
_entry.id   AF-A0A9E7CZV1-F1
#
_cell.length_a   1.000
_cell.length_b   1.000
_cell.length_c   1.000
_cell.angle_alpha   90.00
_cell.angle_beta   90.00
_cell.angle_gamma   90.00
#
_symmetry.space_group_name_H-M   'P 1'
#
loop_
_entity.id
_entity.type
_entity.pdbx_description
1 polymer ?
#
loop_
_entity_poly.entity_id
_entity_poly.type
_entity_poly.pdbx_seq_one_letter_code
_entity_poly.pdbx_strand_id
1 'polypeptide(L)'
;MNRRAFLAIGLAPGAARADAPEVLLLAGQPVLELARHPTVGPRLRSMSAGRQRIVSDALRGAGPPMAVTDGHWVHGYAVIPEARVFLAFDTHTESVVILLLEDGRPSLFIPPRVAPWPAALRPAVREFAPEMAAVMRFTG
;
A
#
# COMPACT_ATOMS: atom_id res chain seq x y z
N MET A 1 -39.74 53.54 11.84
CA MET A 1 -38.38 53.97 11.49
C MET A 1 -37.40 52.97 12.11
N ASN A 2 -36.64 52.28 11.25
CA ASN A 2 -35.38 51.52 11.50
C ASN A 2 -35.46 50.25 12.37
N ARG A 3 -35.49 49.02 11.81
CA ARG A 3 -34.38 48.24 11.20
C ARG A 3 -33.11 48.20 12.06
N ARG A 4 -32.84 47.04 12.69
CA ARG A 4 -31.58 46.27 12.52
C ARG A 4 -31.65 44.95 13.29
N ALA A 5 -31.82 43.87 12.53
CA ALA A 5 -31.50 42.52 12.95
C ALA A 5 -29.97 42.34 12.90
N PHE A 6 -29.40 41.72 13.93
CA PHE A 6 -28.06 41.14 13.87
C PHE A 6 -28.21 39.64 14.10
N LEU A 7 -28.24 38.91 12.99
CA LEU A 7 -27.98 37.48 12.94
C LEU A 7 -26.46 37.31 13.14
N ALA A 8 -26.06 36.92 14.34
CA ALA A 8 -24.74 36.32 14.55
C ALA A 8 -24.85 34.85 14.10
N ILE A 9 -24.50 34.60 12.84
CA ILE A 9 -24.26 33.24 12.35
C ILE A 9 -23.02 32.74 13.09
N GLY A 10 -23.22 31.87 14.08
CA GLY A 10 -22.15 31.14 14.72
C GLY A 10 -21.46 30.24 13.69
N LEU A 11 -20.18 30.49 13.45
CA LEU A 11 -19.29 29.52 12.81
C LEU A 11 -19.29 28.26 13.68
N ALA A 12 -19.94 27.19 13.21
CA ALA A 12 -19.72 25.87 13.73
C ALA A 12 -18.32 25.38 13.27
N PRO A 13 -17.41 25.03 14.19
CA PRO A 13 -16.15 24.42 13.82
C PRO A 13 -16.37 22.94 13.48
N GLY A 14 -15.67 22.44 12.47
CA GLY A 14 -15.37 21.01 12.38
C GLY A 14 -16.22 20.19 11.40
N ALA A 15 -16.36 20.66 10.16
CA ALA A 15 -16.42 19.73 9.02
C ALA A 15 -15.02 19.15 8.79
N ALA A 16 -14.53 18.34 9.75
CA ALA A 16 -13.32 17.55 9.63
C ALA A 16 -13.69 16.07 9.80
N ARG A 17 -14.66 15.60 9.00
CA ARG A 17 -14.47 14.27 8.43
C ARG A 17 -13.37 14.48 7.41
N ALA A 18 -12.13 14.32 7.85
CA ALA A 18 -11.00 14.19 6.93
C ALA A 18 -11.40 13.06 5.98
N ASP A 19 -11.55 13.38 4.69
CA ASP A 19 -11.71 12.38 3.65
C ASP A 19 -10.46 11.50 3.73
N ALA A 20 -10.58 10.35 4.38
CA ALA A 20 -9.53 9.35 4.37
C ALA A 20 -9.17 9.11 2.90
N PRO A 21 -7.88 9.15 2.52
CA PRO A 21 -7.49 8.89 1.15
C PRO A 21 -8.21 7.64 0.65
N GLU A 22 -8.83 7.70 -0.53
CA GLU A 22 -9.69 6.64 -1.07
C GLU A 22 -9.01 5.26 -1.02
N VAL A 23 -7.68 5.24 -1.17
CA VAL A 23 -6.84 4.05 -1.06
C VAL A 23 -6.95 3.35 0.31
N LEU A 24 -7.11 4.09 1.42
CA LEU A 24 -7.31 3.51 2.76
C LEU A 24 -8.59 2.68 2.86
N LEU A 25 -9.61 3.02 2.06
CA LEU A 25 -10.88 2.29 2.02
C LEU A 25 -10.75 0.91 1.36
N LEU A 26 -9.62 0.62 0.72
CA LEU A 26 -9.32 -0.70 0.17
C LEU A 26 -8.95 -1.71 1.27
N ALA A 27 -8.77 -1.29 2.52
CA ALA A 27 -8.57 -2.21 3.64
C ALA A 27 -9.68 -3.28 3.67
N GLY A 28 -9.30 -4.54 3.88
CA GLY A 28 -10.22 -5.66 3.82
C GLY A 28 -10.51 -6.21 2.42
N GLN A 29 -10.00 -5.58 1.35
CA GLN A 29 -10.08 -6.10 -0.03
C GLN A 29 -8.83 -6.90 -0.42
N PRO A 30 -8.87 -7.72 -1.47
CA PRO A 30 -7.67 -8.38 -2.01
C PRO A 30 -6.64 -7.36 -2.54
N VAL A 31 -5.35 -7.70 -2.45
CA VAL A 31 -4.24 -6.84 -2.93
C VAL A 31 -4.33 -6.44 -4.41
N LEU A 32 -5.07 -7.22 -5.20
CA LEU A 32 -5.37 -6.90 -6.60
C LEU A 32 -6.08 -5.55 -6.76
N GLU A 33 -6.93 -5.17 -5.81
CA GLU A 33 -7.67 -3.90 -5.87
C GLU A 33 -6.73 -2.70 -5.71
N LEU A 34 -5.71 -2.81 -4.85
CA LEU A 34 -4.65 -1.80 -4.76
C LEU A 34 -3.85 -1.71 -6.06
N ALA A 35 -3.52 -2.85 -6.69
CA ALA A 35 -2.81 -2.85 -7.97
C ALA A 35 -3.64 -2.27 -9.14
N ARG A 36 -4.97 -2.33 -9.05
CA ARG A 36 -5.90 -1.73 -10.03
C ARG A 36 -6.17 -0.26 -9.77
N HIS A 37 -5.92 0.22 -8.55
CA HIS A 37 -6.18 1.60 -8.17
C HIS A 37 -5.44 2.59 -9.10
N PRO A 38 -6.09 3.66 -9.59
CA PRO A 38 -5.50 4.59 -10.57
C PRO A 38 -4.17 5.22 -10.12
N THR A 39 -4.00 5.47 -8.82
CA THR A 39 -2.77 6.05 -8.23
C THR A 39 -1.60 5.07 -8.17
N VAL A 40 -1.87 3.75 -8.23
CA VAL A 40 -0.87 2.70 -8.00
C VAL A 40 -0.56 1.94 -9.28
N GLY A 41 -1.59 1.52 -10.03
CA GLY A 41 -1.46 0.64 -11.19
C GLY A 41 -0.45 1.12 -12.24
N PRO A 42 -0.49 2.39 -12.71
CA PRO A 42 0.50 2.89 -13.67
C PRO A 42 1.94 2.84 -13.15
N ARG A 43 2.16 3.21 -11.87
CA ARG A 43 3.48 3.17 -11.22
C ARG A 43 3.98 1.73 -11.09
N LEU A 44 3.11 0.84 -10.62
CA LEU A 44 3.39 -0.59 -10.49
C LEU A 44 3.81 -1.22 -11.82
N ARG A 45 3.11 -0.91 -12.93
CA ARG A 45 3.49 -1.40 -14.26
C ARG A 45 4.89 -0.93 -14.66
N SER A 46 5.20 0.35 -14.44
CA SER A 46 6.52 0.91 -14.72
C SER A 46 7.62 0.23 -13.87
N MET A 47 7.38 0.11 -12.57
CA MET A 47 8.27 -0.52 -11.59
C MET A 47 8.51 -2.01 -11.86
N SER A 48 7.49 -2.72 -12.36
CA SER A 48 7.59 -4.16 -12.62
C SER A 48 8.46 -4.49 -13.83
N ALA A 49 8.62 -3.54 -14.77
CA ALA A 49 9.45 -3.69 -15.97
C ALA A 49 9.28 -5.07 -16.65
N GLY A 50 10.37 -5.82 -16.88
CA GLY A 50 10.34 -7.16 -17.48
C GLY A 50 9.58 -8.24 -16.68
N ARG A 51 9.10 -7.94 -15.46
CA ARG A 51 8.32 -8.86 -14.61
C ARG A 51 6.82 -8.56 -14.59
N GLN A 52 6.32 -7.67 -15.45
CA GLN A 52 4.90 -7.27 -15.45
C GLN A 52 3.93 -8.47 -15.49
N ARG A 53 4.23 -9.49 -16.32
CA ARG A 53 3.37 -10.67 -16.44
C ARG A 53 3.29 -11.44 -15.13
N ILE A 54 4.43 -11.85 -14.58
CA ILE A 54 4.47 -12.65 -13.35
C ILE A 54 3.91 -11.88 -12.14
N VAL A 55 4.16 -10.55 -12.05
CA VAL A 55 3.53 -9.69 -11.04
C VAL A 55 2.02 -9.69 -11.19
N SER A 56 1.52 -9.48 -12.41
CA SER A 56 0.08 -9.45 -12.67
C SER A 56 -0.59 -10.80 -12.38
N ASP A 57 0.07 -11.90 -12.68
CA ASP A 57 -0.45 -13.24 -12.44
C ASP A 57 -0.45 -13.55 -10.93
N ALA A 58 0.64 -13.26 -10.23
CA ALA A 58 0.74 -13.43 -8.78
C ALA A 58 -0.30 -12.60 -8.02
N LEU A 59 -0.59 -11.36 -8.44
CA LEU A 59 -1.60 -10.49 -7.83
C LEU A 59 -3.04 -11.01 -7.94
N ARG A 60 -3.33 -11.91 -8.91
CA ARG A 60 -4.63 -12.59 -9.00
C ARG A 60 -4.73 -13.84 -8.12
N GLY A 61 -3.62 -14.22 -7.46
CA GLY A 61 -3.56 -15.34 -6.54
C GLY A 61 -4.35 -15.11 -5.26
N ALA A 62 -4.29 -16.10 -4.36
CA ALA A 62 -4.92 -16.02 -3.06
C ALA A 62 -4.03 -15.25 -2.06
N GLY A 63 -4.65 -14.56 -1.11
CA GLY A 63 -3.95 -13.83 -0.06
C GLY A 63 -4.92 -13.34 1.00
N PRO A 64 -4.41 -12.90 2.17
CA PRO A 64 -5.25 -12.28 3.17
C PRO A 64 -5.83 -10.95 2.65
N PRO A 65 -6.94 -10.48 3.24
CA PRO A 65 -7.41 -9.12 3.03
C PRO A 65 -6.31 -8.09 3.35
N MET A 66 -6.23 -7.02 2.56
CA MET A 66 -5.27 -5.94 2.80
C MET A 66 -5.48 -5.29 4.17
N ALA A 67 -4.38 -4.85 4.77
CA ALA A 67 -4.37 -4.15 6.05
C ALA A 67 -3.81 -2.74 5.90
N VAL A 68 -4.06 -1.92 6.93
CA VAL A 68 -3.48 -0.59 7.07
C VAL A 68 -2.57 -0.58 8.29
N THR A 69 -1.33 -0.12 8.12
CA THR A 69 -0.37 0.08 9.21
C THR A 69 0.00 1.55 9.33
N ASP A 70 0.21 2.01 10.56
CA ASP A 70 0.53 3.40 10.91
C ASP A 70 -0.47 4.45 10.38
N GLY A 71 -1.67 4.02 9.97
CA GLY A 71 -2.73 4.88 9.45
C GLY A 71 -2.55 5.37 8.01
N HIS A 72 -1.44 5.05 7.35
CA HIS A 72 -1.13 5.57 6.00
C HIS A 72 -0.51 4.54 5.04
N TRP A 73 -0.05 3.38 5.52
CA TRP A 73 0.42 2.30 4.65
C TRP A 73 -0.69 1.30 4.38
N VAL A 74 -1.18 1.25 3.14
CA VAL A 74 -2.07 0.18 2.67
C VAL A 74 -1.22 -0.92 2.07
N HIS A 75 -1.36 -2.16 2.54
CA HIS A 75 -0.52 -3.26 2.09
C HIS A 75 -1.24 -4.60 2.06
N GLY A 76 -0.71 -5.52 1.28
CA GLY A 76 -1.13 -6.91 1.24
C GLY A 76 -0.22 -7.74 0.36
N TYR A 77 -0.58 -9.02 0.22
CA TYR A 77 0.15 -9.93 -0.65
C TYR A 77 -0.78 -10.97 -1.26
N ALA A 78 -0.32 -11.57 -2.35
CA ALA A 78 -0.96 -12.70 -2.99
C ALA A 78 0.07 -13.75 -3.41
N VAL A 79 -0.40 -15.00 -3.50
CA VAL A 79 0.43 -16.18 -3.74
C VAL A 79 -0.22 -17.03 -4.83
N ILE A 80 0.62 -17.48 -5.76
CA ILE A 80 0.38 -18.56 -6.72
C ILE A 80 1.51 -19.61 -6.54
N PRO A 81 1.40 -20.83 -7.12
CA PRO A 81 2.41 -21.86 -6.91
C PRO A 81 3.84 -21.44 -7.28
N GLU A 82 4.00 -20.66 -8.35
CA GLU A 82 5.30 -20.27 -8.90
C GLU A 82 5.85 -18.97 -8.30
N ALA A 83 4.99 -18.13 -7.72
CA ALA A 83 5.35 -16.80 -7.27
C ALA A 83 4.48 -16.26 -6.14
N ARG A 84 5.06 -15.37 -5.33
CA ARG A 84 4.35 -14.57 -4.34
C ARG A 84 4.76 -13.11 -4.44
N VAL A 85 3.80 -12.21 -4.26
CA VAL A 85 4.01 -10.78 -4.41
C VAL A 85 3.43 -10.03 -3.21
N PHE A 86 4.24 -9.17 -2.64
CA PHE A 86 3.86 -8.18 -1.63
C PHE A 86 3.80 -6.80 -2.29
N LEU A 87 2.76 -6.03 -1.98
CA LEU A 87 2.56 -4.67 -2.47
C LEU A 87 2.13 -3.78 -1.31
N ALA A 88 2.73 -2.59 -1.21
CA ALA A 88 2.29 -1.56 -0.30
C ALA A 88 2.31 -0.17 -0.95
N PHE A 89 1.45 0.71 -0.45
CA PHE A 89 1.34 2.10 -0.88
C PHE A 89 1.24 3.00 0.35
N ASP A 90 2.06 4.05 0.37
CA ASP A 90 2.01 5.11 1.37
C ASP A 90 1.13 6.25 0.89
N THR A 91 0.02 6.52 1.59
CA THR A 91 -0.90 7.60 1.22
C THR A 91 -0.34 9.00 1.47
N HIS A 92 0.73 9.14 2.26
CA HIS A 92 1.36 10.43 2.52
C HIS A 92 2.38 10.83 1.46
N THR A 93 3.25 9.90 1.06
CA THR A 93 4.33 10.17 0.09
C THR A 93 4.03 9.64 -1.32
N GLU A 94 2.92 8.92 -1.47
CA GLU A 94 2.57 8.15 -2.67
C GLU A 94 3.65 7.12 -3.09
N SER A 95 4.47 6.68 -2.14
CA SER A 95 5.49 5.67 -2.37
C SER A 95 4.85 4.30 -2.58
N VAL A 96 5.29 3.60 -3.64
CA VAL A 96 4.91 2.20 -3.89
C VAL A 96 6.09 1.31 -3.49
N VAL A 97 5.80 0.27 -2.73
CA VAL A 97 6.74 -0.78 -2.33
C VAL A 97 6.29 -2.09 -2.94
N ILE A 98 7.19 -2.82 -3.58
CA ILE A 98 6.92 -4.14 -4.12
C ILE A 98 8.04 -5.11 -3.78
N LEU A 99 7.64 -6.34 -3.45
CA LEU A 99 8.52 -7.48 -3.31
C LEU A 99 7.91 -8.67 -4.05
N LEU A 100 8.62 -9.20 -5.05
CA LEU A 100 8.29 -10.42 -5.78
C LEU A 100 9.30 -11.52 -5.45
N LEU A 101 8.78 -12.70 -5.10
CA LEU A 101 9.55 -13.92 -4.99
C LEU A 101 9.07 -14.91 -6.07
N GLU A 102 9.98 -15.39 -6.90
CA GLU A 102 9.75 -16.45 -7.89
C GLU A 102 10.51 -17.69 -7.41
N ASP A 103 9.85 -18.84 -7.32
CA ASP A 103 10.43 -20.08 -6.77
C ASP A 103 11.13 -19.88 -5.41
N GLY A 104 10.54 -19.02 -4.56
CA GLY A 104 11.06 -18.67 -3.25
C GLY A 104 12.28 -17.73 -3.27
N ARG A 105 12.70 -17.22 -4.43
CA ARG A 105 13.86 -16.35 -4.58
C ARG A 105 13.46 -14.92 -4.95
N PRO A 106 14.15 -13.90 -4.41
CA PRO A 106 14.03 -12.51 -4.84
C PRO A 106 14.17 -12.32 -6.35
N SER A 107 13.10 -11.85 -7.00
CA SER A 107 13.12 -11.47 -8.42
C SER A 107 12.88 -9.98 -8.66
N LEU A 108 12.12 -9.32 -7.77
CA LEU A 108 11.91 -7.87 -7.79
C LEU A 108 11.78 -7.33 -6.37
N PHE A 109 12.49 -6.23 -6.07
CA PHE A 109 12.44 -5.54 -4.78
C PHE A 109 12.56 -4.04 -5.01
N ILE A 110 11.52 -3.29 -4.67
CA ILE A 110 11.54 -1.83 -4.71
C ILE A 110 10.93 -1.32 -3.41
N PRO A 111 11.65 -0.50 -2.62
CA PRO A 111 13.03 -0.05 -2.82
C PRO A 111 14.06 -1.19 -2.93
N PRO A 112 15.20 -0.97 -3.62
CA PRO A 112 16.27 -1.97 -3.72
C PRO A 112 16.69 -2.45 -2.32
N ARG A 113 17.15 -3.71 -2.22
CA ARG A 113 17.48 -4.36 -0.93
C ARG A 113 18.45 -3.58 -0.03
N VAL A 114 19.30 -2.74 -0.62
CA VAL A 114 20.29 -1.91 0.09
C VAL A 114 19.71 -0.61 0.67
N ALA A 115 18.56 -0.17 0.15
CA ALA A 115 17.83 0.99 0.66
C ALA A 115 17.00 0.60 1.89
N PRO A 116 16.84 1.49 2.87
CA PRO A 116 16.05 1.18 4.05
C PRO A 116 14.56 1.11 3.68
N TRP A 117 13.95 -0.03 4.00
CA TRP A 117 12.51 -0.25 3.84
C TRP A 117 11.73 0.44 4.96
N PRO A 118 10.47 0.86 4.74
CA PRO A 118 9.67 1.49 5.78
C PRO A 118 9.50 0.55 7.00
N ALA A 119 9.90 1.00 8.19
CA ALA A 119 9.80 0.20 9.42
C ALA A 119 8.39 -0.33 9.69
N ALA A 120 7.38 0.51 9.38
CA ALA A 120 5.96 0.18 9.46
C ALA A 120 5.61 -1.15 8.78
N LEU A 121 6.29 -1.48 7.68
CA LEU A 121 6.01 -2.68 6.88
C LEU A 121 6.73 -3.93 7.40
N ARG A 122 7.63 -3.81 8.40
CA ARG A 122 8.41 -4.95 8.91
C ARG A 122 7.54 -6.13 9.37
N PRO A 123 6.45 -5.94 10.14
CA PRO A 123 5.59 -7.04 10.54
C PRO A 123 4.94 -7.73 9.34
N ALA A 124 4.43 -6.95 8.38
CA ALA A 124 3.78 -7.46 7.17
C ALA A 124 4.74 -8.24 6.27
N VAL A 125 5.96 -7.73 6.09
CA VAL A 125 7.02 -8.44 5.33
C VAL A 125 7.43 -9.73 6.04
N ARG A 126 7.41 -9.77 7.38
CA ARG A 126 7.71 -10.99 8.15
C ARG A 126 6.64 -12.07 7.95
N GLU A 127 5.38 -11.68 7.90
CA GLU A 127 4.27 -12.60 7.59
C GLU A 127 4.36 -13.13 6.16
N PHE A 128 4.66 -12.25 5.20
CA PHE A 128 4.80 -12.61 3.79
C PHE A 128 6.01 -13.50 3.48
N ALA A 129 7.19 -13.12 3.99
CA ALA A 129 8.47 -13.77 3.73
C ALA A 129 9.43 -13.58 4.92
N PRO A 130 9.38 -14.45 5.94
CA PRO A 130 10.17 -14.30 7.16
C PRO A 130 11.68 -14.25 6.89
N GLU A 131 12.16 -15.01 5.92
CA GLU A 131 13.55 -15.01 5.47
C GLU A 131 13.98 -13.64 4.93
N MET A 132 13.06 -12.92 4.27
CA MET A 132 13.34 -11.59 3.74
C MET A 132 13.35 -10.55 4.85
N ALA A 133 12.37 -10.60 5.75
CA ALA A 133 12.32 -9.71 6.91
C ALA A 133 13.58 -9.80 7.80
N ALA A 134 14.25 -10.97 7.83
CA ALA A 134 15.49 -11.17 8.60
C ALA A 134 16.72 -10.50 7.97
N VAL A 135 16.73 -10.30 6.65
CA VAL A 135 17.93 -9.84 5.92
C VAL A 135 17.79 -8.45 5.32
N MET A 136 16.59 -7.87 5.35
CA MET A 136 16.32 -6.52 4.87
C MET A 136 16.65 -5.49 5.92
N ARG A 137 17.10 -4.31 5.48
CA ARG A 137 17.25 -3.14 6.34
C ARG A 137 15.95 -2.36 6.33
N PHE A 138 15.48 -1.99 7.50
CA PHE A 138 14.31 -1.13 7.67
C PHE A 138 14.75 0.21 8.27
N THR A 139 14.05 1.30 7.95
CA THR A 139 14.25 2.62 8.57
C THR A 139 14.10 2.46 10.09
N GLY A 140 15.08 2.94 10.85
CA GLY A 140 15.05 2.92 12.31
C GLY A 140 14.11 3.97 12.88
#